data_AF-A0A945V5L8-F1
#
_entry.id   AF-A0A945V5L8-F1
#
_cell.length_a   1.000
_cell.length_b   1.000
_cell.length_c   1.000
_cell.angle_alpha   90.00
_cell.angle_beta   90.00
_cell.angle_gamma   90.00
#
_symmetry.space_group_name_H-M   'P 1'
#
loop_
_entity.id
_entity.type
_entity.pdbx_description
1 polymer ?
#
loop_
_entity_poly.entity_id
_entity_poly.type
_entity_poly.pdbx_seq_one_letter_code
_entity_poly.pdbx_strand_id
1 'polypeptide(L)'
;MWQQRCLKTTISIMLVFSCGIANLAFSAPQTHIGASSYSISGQSSLILSAEMDAKGPLGDDGRRHPAKTKWDLQWRFKQTEINAQCGVDSVQVSLGITHIKPV
;
A
#
# COMPACT_ATOMS: atom_id res chain seq x y z
N MET A 1 -42.02 -41.31 -37.58
CA MET A 1 -40.88 -40.42 -37.84
C MET A 1 -41.12 -39.07 -37.15
N TRP A 2 -40.84 -38.96 -35.84
CA TRP A 2 -40.94 -37.71 -35.08
C TRP A 2 -39.81 -37.68 -34.04
N GLN A 3 -38.58 -37.51 -34.52
CA GLN A 3 -37.41 -37.22 -33.68
C GLN A 3 -36.41 -36.45 -34.53
N GLN A 4 -36.36 -35.13 -34.40
CA GLN A 4 -35.18 -34.33 -34.78
C GLN A 4 -35.21 -32.85 -34.35
N ARG A 5 -36.21 -32.40 -33.59
CA ARG A 5 -36.37 -30.96 -33.29
C ARG A 5 -35.73 -30.45 -31.98
N CYS A 6 -35.13 -31.29 -31.14
CA CYS A 6 -34.63 -30.83 -29.82
C CYS A 6 -33.11 -30.65 -29.69
N LEU A 7 -32.30 -30.95 -30.72
CA LEU A 7 -30.84 -31.05 -30.54
C LEU A 7 -30.02 -29.84 -31.02
N LYS A 8 -30.62 -28.79 -31.57
CA LYS A 8 -29.86 -27.65 -32.16
C LYS A 8 -29.83 -26.38 -31.32
N THR A 9 -30.64 -26.25 -30.27
CA THR A 9 -30.78 -25.01 -29.51
C THR A 9 -30.08 -24.99 -28.15
N THR A 10 -29.45 -26.08 -27.73
CA THR A 10 -28.76 -26.15 -26.43
C THR A 10 -27.26 -25.79 -26.49
N ILE A 11 -26.66 -25.65 -27.68
CA ILE A 11 -25.21 -25.36 -27.81
C ILE A 11 -24.89 -23.86 -27.70
N SER A 12 -25.85 -22.96 -27.95
CA SER A 12 -25.58 -21.50 -27.95
C SER A 12 -25.54 -20.82 -26.59
N ILE A 13 -25.99 -21.46 -25.50
CA ILE A 13 -26.13 -20.78 -24.20
C ILE A 13 -24.93 -20.98 -23.28
N MET A 14 -24.05 -21.97 -23.56
CA MET A 14 -22.87 -22.26 -22.71
C MET A 14 -21.67 -21.32 -22.94
N LEU A 15 -21.65 -20.51 -24.00
CA LEU A 15 -20.41 -19.81 -24.44
C LEU A 15 -20.33 -18.32 -24.06
N VAL A 16 -21.24 -17.81 -23.21
CA VAL A 16 -21.28 -16.39 -22.82
C VAL A 16 -21.02 -16.17 -21.32
N PHE A 17 -20.76 -17.22 -20.55
CA PHE A 17 -20.60 -17.09 -19.08
C PHE A 17 -19.15 -17.13 -18.57
N SER A 18 -18.13 -17.17 -19.43
CA SER A 18 -16.72 -17.36 -18.99
C SER A 18 -15.74 -16.25 -19.38
N CYS A 19 -16.15 -14.99 -19.50
CA CYS A 19 -15.19 -13.91 -19.70
C CYS A 19 -15.51 -12.73 -18.77
N GLY A 20 -14.96 -12.77 -17.57
CA GLY A 20 -15.15 -11.70 -16.60
C GLY A 20 -14.41 -11.88 -15.27
N ILE A 21 -13.54 -12.90 -15.12
CA ILE A 21 -12.58 -12.90 -14.03
C ILE A 21 -11.49 -11.93 -14.44
N ALA A 22 -11.75 -10.63 -14.26
CA ALA A 22 -10.71 -9.63 -14.28
C ALA A 22 -9.67 -10.08 -13.26
N ASN A 23 -8.49 -10.46 -13.74
CA ASN A 23 -7.33 -10.66 -12.89
C ASN A 23 -6.99 -9.31 -12.28
N LEU A 24 -7.65 -8.98 -11.17
CA LEU A 24 -7.25 -7.86 -10.33
C LEU A 24 -5.90 -8.28 -9.76
N ALA A 25 -4.82 -7.81 -10.39
CA ALA A 25 -3.48 -7.96 -9.90
C ALA A 25 -3.33 -7.15 -8.61
N PHE A 26 -3.79 -7.72 -7.49
CA PHE A 26 -3.56 -7.18 -6.16
C PHE A 26 -2.11 -7.50 -5.77
N SER A 27 -1.18 -6.64 -6.16
CA SER A 27 0.16 -6.67 -5.59
C SER A 27 0.08 -6.13 -4.16
N ALA A 28 0.42 -6.95 -3.17
CA ALA A 28 0.55 -6.49 -1.80
C ALA A 28 1.68 -5.44 -1.71
N PRO A 29 1.45 -4.30 -1.04
CA PRO A 29 2.48 -3.28 -0.92
C PRO A 29 3.67 -3.81 -0.13
N GLN A 30 4.88 -3.56 -0.64
CA GLN A 30 6.09 -3.85 0.10
C GLN A 30 6.23 -2.82 1.22
N THR A 31 6.22 -3.27 2.48
CA THR A 31 6.27 -2.38 3.63
C THR A 31 7.59 -2.56 4.39
N HIS A 32 8.26 -1.47 4.73
CA HIS A 32 9.47 -1.45 5.55
C HIS A 32 9.24 -0.55 6.77
N ILE A 33 9.50 -1.07 7.98
CA ILE A 33 9.28 -0.35 9.23
C ILE A 33 10.61 -0.14 9.94
N GLY A 34 10.99 1.12 10.13
CA GLY A 34 12.12 1.57 10.93
C GLY A 34 11.65 2.18 12.26
N ALA A 35 12.44 1.96 13.30
CA ALA A 35 12.21 2.49 14.64
C ALA A 35 13.48 3.15 15.17
N SER A 36 13.35 4.31 15.78
CA SER A 36 14.42 4.96 16.54
C SER A 36 13.86 5.53 17.84
N SER A 37 14.72 5.68 18.83
CA SER A 37 14.34 6.16 20.15
C SER A 37 15.33 7.19 20.66
N TYR A 38 14.86 8.08 21.53
CA TYR A 38 15.70 9.01 22.28
C TYR A 38 15.35 8.94 23.77
N SER A 39 16.35 9.07 24.63
CA SER A 39 16.15 8.94 26.07
C SER A 39 15.65 10.23 26.69
N ILE A 40 14.66 10.10 27.58
CA ILE A 40 14.21 11.18 28.47
C ILE A 40 14.36 10.74 29.92
N SER A 41 14.56 11.68 30.84
CA SER A 41 14.62 11.38 32.27
C SER A 41 13.96 12.45 33.11
N GLY A 42 13.27 12.04 34.16
CA GLY A 42 12.56 12.99 35.02
C GLY A 42 11.78 12.30 36.12
N GLN A 43 11.52 13.04 37.19
CA GLN A 43 10.74 12.57 38.35
C GLN A 43 9.27 13.03 38.28
N SER A 44 8.87 13.74 37.22
CA SER A 44 7.50 14.23 37.02
C SER A 44 7.15 14.37 35.55
N SER A 45 5.86 14.38 35.24
CA SER A 45 5.35 14.58 33.88
C SER A 45 5.78 15.93 33.27
N LEU A 46 5.89 16.97 34.09
CA LEU A 46 6.38 18.27 33.67
C LEU A 46 7.83 18.20 33.19
N ILE A 47 8.70 17.48 33.93
CA ILE A 47 10.11 17.30 33.55
C ILE A 47 10.21 16.45 32.28
N LEU A 48 9.44 15.36 32.18
CA LEU A 48 9.44 14.52 30.98
C LEU A 48 8.95 15.29 29.74
N SER A 49 7.98 16.19 29.90
CA SER A 49 7.50 17.04 28.80
C SER A 49 8.58 18.02 28.34
N ALA A 50 9.25 18.69 29.28
CA ALA A 50 10.37 19.58 28.94
C ALA A 50 11.52 18.83 28.26
N GLU A 51 11.81 17.59 28.68
CA GLU A 51 12.79 16.72 28.04
C GLU A 51 12.41 16.34 26.62
N MET A 52 11.13 16.02 26.37
CA MET A 52 10.61 15.75 25.02
C MET A 52 10.66 17.00 24.13
N ASP A 53 10.34 18.17 24.66
CA ASP A 53 10.42 19.45 23.93
C ASP A 53 11.88 19.80 23.58
N ALA A 54 12.83 19.44 24.44
CA ALA A 54 14.26 19.68 24.22
C ALA A 54 14.93 18.66 23.27
N LYS A 55 14.55 17.39 23.35
CA LYS A 55 15.25 16.28 22.69
C LYS A 55 14.49 15.66 21.51
N GLY A 56 13.19 15.90 21.43
CA GLY A 56 12.31 15.33 20.42
C GLY A 56 12.75 15.66 18.98
N PRO A 57 12.34 14.86 17.99
CA PRO A 57 12.66 15.09 16.58
C PRO A 57 12.21 16.47 16.09
N LEU A 58 13.00 17.07 15.19
CA LEU A 58 12.63 18.30 14.50
C LEU A 58 11.53 18.02 13.44
N GLY A 59 10.45 18.78 13.55
CA GLY A 59 9.40 18.89 12.55
C GLY A 59 9.83 19.78 11.40
N ASP A 60 9.01 19.78 10.35
CA ASP A 60 9.26 20.59 9.15
C ASP A 60 8.94 22.08 9.40
N ASP A 61 8.26 22.36 10.53
CA ASP A 61 8.04 23.69 11.11
C ASP A 61 9.24 24.23 11.89
N GLY A 62 10.34 23.46 11.96
CA GLY A 62 11.53 23.81 12.74
C GLY A 62 11.37 23.65 14.25
N ARG A 63 10.22 23.17 14.74
CA ARG A 63 9.97 22.91 16.16
C ARG A 63 10.25 21.46 16.49
N ARG A 64 10.57 21.18 17.75
CA ARG A 64 10.69 19.80 18.24
C ARG A 64 9.32 19.30 18.69
N HIS A 65 9.08 18.01 18.46
CA HIS A 65 7.85 17.33 18.82
C HIS A 65 8.18 16.07 19.61
N PRO A 66 7.30 15.63 20.54
CA PRO A 66 7.54 14.43 21.34
C PRO A 66 7.77 13.16 20.50
N ALA A 67 7.13 13.03 19.35
CA ALA A 67 7.33 11.91 18.44
C ALA A 67 7.19 12.36 16.99
N LYS A 68 7.78 11.60 16.06
CA LYS A 68 7.63 11.83 14.62
C LYS A 68 7.45 10.49 13.92
N THR A 69 6.50 10.42 13.00
CA THR A 69 6.36 9.32 12.05
C THR A 69 6.54 9.88 10.64
N LYS A 70 7.53 9.36 9.92
CA LYS A 70 7.75 9.65 8.51
C LYS A 70 7.21 8.50 7.66
N TRP A 71 6.45 8.85 6.63
CA TRP A 71 5.94 7.93 5.63
C TRP A 71 6.61 8.25 4.29
N ASP A 72 7.18 7.24 3.64
CA ASP A 72 7.74 7.32 2.29
C ASP A 72 6.97 6.36 1.39
N LEU A 73 6.19 6.90 0.46
CA LEU A 73 5.30 6.14 -0.41
C LEU A 73 5.78 6.25 -1.85
N GLN A 74 6.07 5.10 -2.45
CA GLN A 74 6.59 5.00 -3.81
C GLN A 74 5.72 4.07 -4.65
N TRP A 75 5.43 4.48 -5.89
CA TRP A 75 4.77 3.67 -6.89
C TRP A 75 5.70 3.43 -8.06
N ARG A 76 5.78 2.18 -8.51
CA ARG A 76 6.54 1.79 -9.71
C ARG A 76 5.59 1.10 -10.68
N PHE A 77 5.49 1.68 -11.88
CA PHE A 77 4.64 1.16 -12.94
C PHE A 77 5.52 0.41 -13.93
N LYS A 78 5.25 -0.88 -14.12
CA LYS A 78 5.81 -1.64 -15.23
C LYS A 78 4.87 -1.48 -16.42
N GLN A 79 5.37 -0.93 -17.51
CA GLN A 79 4.62 -0.77 -18.76
C GLN A 79 4.98 -1.90 -19.72
N THR A 80 4.03 -2.27 -20.57
CA THR A 80 4.23 -3.23 -21.66
C THR A 80 3.59 -2.67 -22.92
N GLU A 81 4.17 -3.01 -24.07
CA GLU A 81 3.62 -2.68 -25.37
C GLU A 81 3.43 -3.97 -26.17
N ILE A 82 2.20 -4.20 -26.63
CA ILE A 82 1.85 -5.36 -27.47
C ILE A 82 1.01 -4.83 -28.64
N ASN A 83 1.42 -5.10 -29.88
CA ASN A 83 0.71 -4.71 -31.10
C ASN A 83 0.35 -3.21 -31.17
N ALA A 84 1.31 -2.32 -30.88
CA ALA A 84 1.12 -0.87 -30.84
C ALA A 84 0.08 -0.38 -29.80
N GLN A 85 -0.23 -1.21 -28.81
CA GLN A 85 -1.03 -0.82 -27.64
C GLN A 85 -0.15 -0.83 -26.39
N CYS A 86 -0.07 0.32 -25.71
CA CYS A 86 0.59 0.46 -24.42
C CYS A 86 -0.38 0.10 -23.28
N GLY A 87 0.08 -0.74 -22.36
CA GLY A 87 -0.64 -1.09 -21.14
C GLY A 87 0.27 -1.02 -19.92
N VAL A 88 -0.33 -0.91 -18.74
CA VAL A 88 0.38 -1.11 -17.47
C VAL A 88 0.33 -2.60 -17.17
N ASP A 89 1.49 -3.24 -17.19
CA ASP A 89 1.68 -4.66 -16.86
C ASP A 89 1.52 -4.90 -15.34
N SER A 90 2.13 -4.04 -14.52
CA SER A 90 2.00 -4.14 -13.07
C SER A 90 2.25 -2.80 -12.36
N VAL A 91 1.71 -2.71 -11.14
CA VAL A 91 1.98 -1.63 -10.21
C VAL A 91 2.58 -2.23 -8.94
N GLN A 92 3.76 -1.77 -8.57
CA GLN A 92 4.38 -2.09 -7.29
C GLN A 92 4.27 -0.86 -6.39
N VAL A 93 3.74 -1.07 -5.19
CA VAL A 93 3.65 -0.05 -4.15
C VAL A 93 4.66 -0.38 -3.05
N SER A 94 5.47 0.60 -2.66
CA SER A 94 6.41 0.47 -1.55
C SER A 94 6.11 1.54 -0.48
N LEU A 95 6.05 1.13 0.78
CA LEU A 95 5.76 1.98 1.93
C LEU A 95 6.89 1.87 2.97
N GLY A 96 7.65 2.93 3.15
CA GLY A 96 8.59 3.11 4.25
C GLY A 96 7.95 3.85 5.41
N ILE A 97 7.93 3.25 6.60
CA ILE A 97 7.45 3.88 7.84
C ILE A 97 8.64 4.01 8.77
N THR A 98 8.99 5.21 9.20
CA THR A 98 10.00 5.41 10.25
C THR A 98 9.39 6.17 11.41
N HIS A 99 9.45 5.61 12.61
CA HIS A 99 8.98 6.28 13.81
C HIS A 99 10.12 6.59 14.79
N ILE A 100 10.04 7.77 15.41
CA ILE A 100 10.94 8.23 16.45
C ILE A 100 10.11 8.54 17.69
N LYS A 101 10.45 7.95 18.83
CA LYS A 101 9.70 8.13 20.09
C LYS A 101 10.63 8.20 21.32
N PRO A 102 10.17 8.78 22.45
CA PRO A 102 10.94 8.72 23.68
C PRO A 102 10.94 7.30 24.26
N VAL A 103 11.99 6.97 25.01
CA VAL A 103 12.12 5.79 25.87
C VAL A 103 12.64 6.13 27.24
#